data_AF-A0A151BIL7-F1
#
_entry.id   AF-A0A151BIL7-F1
#
_cell.length_a   1.000
_cell.length_b   1.000
_cell.length_c   1.000
_cell.angle_alpha   90.00
_cell.angle_beta   90.00
_cell.angle_gamma   90.00
#
_symmetry.space_group_name_H-M   'P 1'
#
loop_
_entity.id
_entity.type
_entity.pdbx_description
1 polymer ?
#
loop_
_entity_poly.entity_id
_entity_poly.type
_entity_poly.pdbx_seq_one_letter_code
_entity_poly.pdbx_strand_id
1 'polypeptide(L)' 'MALLIRNGVVYDPLNGVDGEVMDILVEDGKIVEEIDERKAKVIDASGMVVMPGG' A
#
# COMPACT_ATOMS: atom_id res chain seq x y z
N MET A 1 6.01 8.53 10.33
CA MET A 1 4.77 7.74 10.54
C MET A 1 4.85 6.50 9.68
N ALA A 2 4.59 5.33 10.26
CA ALA A 2 4.59 4.04 9.57
C ALA A 2 3.13 3.61 9.28
N LEU A 3 2.86 3.20 8.05
CA LEU A 3 1.55 2.76 7.57
C LEU A 3 1.71 1.51 6.70
N LEU A 4 0.82 0.54 6.91
CA LEU A 4 0.74 -0.69 6.16
C LEU A 4 -0.70 -0.84 5.63
N ILE A 5 -0.88 -0.71 4.33
CA ILE A 5 -2.17 -0.93 3.66
C ILE A 5 -2.14 -2.36 3.13
N ARG A 6 -3.01 -3.24 3.62
CA ARG A 6 -3.02 -4.67 3.28
C ARG A 6 -4.12 -5.07 2.32
N ASN A 7 -3.84 -6.07 1.49
CA ASN A 7 -4.82 -6.76 0.65
C ASN A 7 -5.60 -5.84 -0.32
N GLY A 8 -5.00 -4.72 -0.71
CA GLY A 8 -5.64 -3.78 -1.64
C GLY A 8 -5.52 -4.28 -3.08
N VAL A 9 -6.55 -4.03 -3.89
CA VAL A 9 -6.46 -4.21 -5.35
C VAL A 9 -5.78 -2.95 -5.91
N VAL A 10 -4.49 -3.04 -6.19
CA VAL A 10 -3.66 -1.91 -6.60
C VAL A 10 -3.73 -1.70 -8.10
N TYR A 11 -3.89 -0.45 -8.51
CA TYR A 11 -3.70 -0.01 -9.89
C TYR A 11 -2.69 1.13 -9.93
N ASP A 12 -1.59 0.91 -10.65
CA ASP A 12 -0.55 1.91 -10.88
C ASP A 12 -0.03 1.79 -12.33
N PRO A 13 -0.51 2.63 -13.25
CA PRO A 13 -0.09 2.61 -14.65
C PRO A 13 1.40 2.90 -14.87
N LEU A 14 2.04 3.67 -13.98
CA LEU A 14 3.45 4.02 -14.12
C LEU A 14 4.35 2.83 -13.80
N ASN A 15 3.93 2.02 -12.82
CA ASN A 15 4.62 0.81 -12.42
C ASN A 15 4.09 -0.46 -13.12
N GLY A 16 3.09 -0.32 -13.99
CA GLY A 16 2.52 -1.43 -14.77
C GLY A 16 1.65 -2.39 -13.97
N VAL A 17 1.13 -1.95 -12.81
CA VAL A 17 0.26 -2.75 -11.95
C VAL A 17 -1.19 -2.57 -12.39
N ASP A 18 -1.84 -3.64 -12.82
CA ASP A 18 -3.22 -3.65 -13.35
C ASP A 18 -4.14 -4.57 -12.54
N GLY A 19 -4.53 -4.11 -11.35
CA GLY A 19 -5.53 -4.79 -10.53
C GLY A 19 -5.02 -5.98 -9.74
N GLU A 20 -3.78 -5.89 -9.26
CA GLU A 20 -3.15 -6.94 -8.46
C GLU A 20 -3.41 -6.73 -6.97
N VAL A 21 -3.64 -7.82 -6.24
CA VAL A 21 -3.80 -7.77 -4.77
C VAL A 21 -2.42 -7.71 -4.14
N MET A 22 -2.08 -6.60 -3.50
CA MET A 22 -0.80 -6.42 -2.82
C MET A 22 -0.88 -5.46 -1.64
N ASP A 23 0.19 -5.45 -0.85
CA ASP A 23 0.37 -4.56 0.29
C ASP A 23 1.17 -3.32 -0.13
N ILE A 24 0.82 -2.15 0.42
CA ILE A 24 1.57 -0.91 0.24
C ILE A 24 2.11 -0.45 1.60
N LEU A 25 3.43 -0.32 1.68
CA LEU A 25 4.13 0.13 2.87
C LEU A 25 4.51 1.59 2.72
N VAL A 26 4.22 2.40 3.73
CA VAL A 26 4.61 3.81 3.76
C VAL A 26 5.31 4.14 5.07
N GLU A 27 6.53 4.66 4.97
CA GLU A 27 7.28 5.18 6.11
C GLU A 27 7.74 6.61 5.82
N ASP A 28 7.42 7.52 6.74
CA ASP A 28 7.77 8.94 6.66
C ASP A 28 7.40 9.61 5.34
N GLY A 29 6.24 9.22 4.80
CA GLY A 29 5.67 9.78 3.56
C GLY A 29 6.28 9.21 2.28
N LYS A 30 7.06 8.13 2.37
CA LYS A 30 7.65 7.44 1.21
C LYS A 30 7.20 5.98 1.15
N ILE A 31 7.08 5.44 -0.05
CA ILE A 31 6.87 4.00 -0.25
C ILE A 31 8.20 3.28 0.03
N VAL A 32 8.13 2.19 0.79
CA VAL A 32 9.29 1.38 1.23
C VAL A 32 9.07 -0.10 0.95
N GLU A 33 10.14 -0.90 0.90
CA GLU A 33 10.07 -2.35 0.66
C GLU A 33 9.86 -3.16 1.95
N GLU A 34 10.26 -2.59 3.10
CA GLU A 34 10.13 -3.22 4.41
C GLU A 34 9.64 -2.20 5.43
N ILE A 35 8.89 -2.64 6.44
CA ILE A 35 8.40 -1.80 7.54
C ILE A 35 8.33 -2.61 8.84
N ASP A 36 8.55 -1.94 9.97
CA ASP A 36 8.29 -2.53 11.28
C ASP A 36 6.78 -2.56 11.56
N GLU A 37 6.13 -3.70 11.25
CA GLU A 37 4.69 -3.88 11.42
C GLU A 37 4.17 -3.58 12.83
N ARG A 38 5.01 -3.73 13.86
CA ARG A 38 4.62 -3.46 15.26
C ARG A 38 4.40 -1.97 15.51
N LYS A 39 4.98 -1.12 14.67
CA LYS A 39 4.88 0.35 14.74
C LYS A 39 3.98 0.92 13.63
N ALA A 40 3.69 0.13 12.61
CA ALA A 40 2.85 0.54 11.50
C ALA A 40 1.37 0.56 11.91
N LYS A 41 0.68 1.63 11.53
CA LYS A 41 -0.78 1.61 11.51
C LYS A 41 -1.23 0.71 10.36
N VAL A 42 -2.06 -0.29 10.66
CA VAL A 42 -2.58 -1.21 9.63
C VAL A 42 -3.94 -0.72 9.12
N ILE A 43 -4.11 -0.71 7.80
CA ILE A 43 -5.38 -0.51 7.12
C ILE A 43 -5.66 -1.77 6.30
N ASP A 44 -6.76 -2.45 6.57
CA ASP A 44 -7.23 -3.56 5.75
C ASP A 44 -8.04 -3.01 4.57
N ALA A 45 -7.52 -3.18 3.35
CA ALA A 45 -8.11 -2.74 2.10
C ALA A 45 -8.69 -3.92 1.29
N SER A 46 -8.99 -5.05 1.93
CA SER A 46 -9.61 -6.20 1.29
C SER A 46 -10.90 -5.80 0.54
N GLY A 47 -10.93 -6.11 -0.76
CA GLY A 47 -12.06 -5.76 -1.64
C GLY A 47 -12.16 -4.27 -2.01
N MET A 48 -11.15 -3.47 -1.66
CA MET A 48 -11.05 -2.05 -2.00
C MET A 48 -10.02 -1.82 -3.10
N VAL A 49 -10.25 -0.79 -3.91
CA VAL A 49 -9.29 -0.32 -4.91
C VAL A 49 -8.31 0.64 -4.25
N VAL A 50 -7.02 0.47 -4.54
CA VAL A 50 -5.93 1.33 -4.08
C VAL A 50 -5.22 1.91 -5.31
N MET A 51 -5.05 3.24 -5.33
CA MET A 51 -4.44 3.96 -6.44
C MET A 51 -3.53 5.08 -5.91
N PRO A 52 -2.51 5.51 -6.67
CA PRO A 52 -1.75 6.71 -6.33
C PRO A 52 -2.66 7.95 -6.27
N GLY A 53 -2.28 8.91 -5.44
CA GLY A 53 -2.94 10.21 -5.38
C GLY A 53 -2.80 10.97 -6.71
N GLY A 54 -3.85 11.66 -7.12
CA GLY A 54 -3.87 12.52 -8.31
C GLY A 54 -3.25 13.90 -8.08
#